data_AF-A0A231RBQ5-F1
#
_entry.id   AF-A0A231RBQ5-F1
#
_cell.length_a   1.000
_cell.length_b   1.000
_cell.length_c   1.000
_cell.angle_alpha   90.00
_cell.angle_beta   90.00
_cell.angle_gamma   90.00
#
_symmetry.space_group_name_H-M   'P 1'
#
loop_
_entity.id
_entity.type
_entity.pdbx_description
1 polymer ?
#
loop_
_entity_poly.entity_id
_entity_poly.type
_entity_poly.pdbx_seq_one_letter_code
_entity_poly.pdbx_strand_id
1 'polypeptide(L)'
;MIALCLWVSLHGGAGDAAGQAPLAVRDEGIGAAAGLSGRAGIRDTANEAGERAKADGGNKGRIGADEETSEAEGGAKSEERASYEQPRISIYLSKTGKVETVSLETYVQGVVAAEMPLEFRPAALEAQAIAARTYAARRLWLGERAGEAAHGADVTDTQEHQVYLSVAEMKRLKADDREGWEKVRAAAEATEGRILVYGDEPIEALFFSTSNGYTENSEEVFSTKRPYLRSVESPWDSAISDRAKETVEMELAEVYDLLGVKTAPVSGAGASGDLIRVLERTEGRRVKTMLAGDRRLAGTEVRRLLGLRSASFEWKADRGKLKITVYGYGHGVGMSQWGAEGMAREGYDAPRILAHYYTGARLEQVSKLAIPSNKRP
;
A
#
# COMPACT_ATOMS: atom_id res chain seq x y z
N MET A 1 -8.14 -26.15 5.41
CA MET A 1 -8.42 -26.22 3.95
C MET A 1 -8.00 -24.87 3.37
N ILE A 2 -6.94 -24.85 2.56
CA ILE A 2 -6.30 -23.64 2.04
C ILE A 2 -7.15 -23.11 0.87
N ALA A 3 -7.66 -21.88 0.97
CA ALA A 3 -8.39 -21.22 -0.10
C ALA A 3 -7.40 -20.71 -1.16
N LEU A 4 -7.23 -21.54 -2.20
CA LEU A 4 -6.49 -21.24 -3.42
C LEU A 4 -7.37 -20.33 -4.31
N CYS A 5 -7.03 -19.05 -4.47
CA CYS A 5 -7.64 -18.21 -5.50
C CYS A 5 -7.11 -18.62 -6.88
N LEU A 6 -7.79 -19.58 -7.50
CA LEU A 6 -7.59 -19.98 -8.89
C LEU A 6 -8.16 -18.92 -9.84
N TRP A 7 -7.31 -18.41 -10.73
CA TRP A 7 -7.68 -17.68 -11.91
C TRP A 7 -8.22 -18.68 -12.96
N VAL A 8 -9.44 -18.48 -13.45
CA VAL A 8 -9.98 -19.23 -14.59
C VAL A 8 -9.72 -18.41 -15.86
N SER A 9 -8.79 -18.89 -16.68
CA SER A 9 -8.61 -18.45 -18.07
C SER A 9 -9.74 -19.03 -18.93
N LEU A 10 -10.63 -18.17 -19.44
CA LEU A 10 -11.59 -18.53 -20.48
C LEU A 10 -10.87 -18.61 -21.83
N HIS A 11 -10.55 -19.82 -22.29
CA HIS A 11 -10.29 -20.10 -23.70
C HIS A 11 -11.62 -20.57 -24.34
N GLY A 12 -12.24 -19.68 -25.11
CA GLY A 12 -13.40 -20.02 -25.94
C GLY A 12 -12.96 -20.69 -27.24
N GLY A 13 -13.36 -21.94 -27.43
CA GLY A 13 -13.30 -22.64 -28.70
C GLY A 13 -14.41 -22.20 -29.67
N ALA A 14 -14.09 -22.26 -30.96
CA ALA A 14 -14.82 -21.75 -32.10
C ALA A 14 -16.26 -22.29 -32.28
N GLY A 15 -17.13 -21.43 -32.81
CA GLY A 15 -18.44 -21.75 -33.37
C GLY A 15 -18.98 -20.54 -34.15
N ASP A 16 -19.26 -20.73 -35.43
CA ASP A 16 -19.46 -19.74 -36.49
C ASP A 16 -20.71 -18.84 -36.41
N ALA A 17 -20.55 -17.69 -37.08
CA ALA A 17 -21.53 -16.90 -37.85
C ALA A 17 -22.66 -16.13 -37.15
N ALA A 18 -22.53 -14.79 -37.14
CA ALA A 18 -23.29 -13.87 -38.02
C ALA A 18 -23.10 -12.42 -37.54
N GLY A 19 -22.81 -11.53 -38.48
CA GLY A 19 -22.29 -10.20 -38.22
C GLY A 19 -23.25 -9.20 -37.58
N GLN A 20 -22.65 -8.26 -36.85
CA GLN A 20 -23.04 -6.85 -36.78
C GLN A 20 -21.85 -6.07 -36.22
N ALA A 21 -21.37 -5.09 -36.99
CA ALA A 21 -20.25 -4.23 -36.63
C ALA A 21 -20.63 -3.25 -35.51
N PRO A 22 -19.77 -2.99 -34.51
CA PRO A 22 -19.96 -1.86 -33.63
C PRO A 22 -19.30 -0.60 -34.21
N LEU A 23 -20.09 0.47 -34.14
CA LEU A 23 -19.80 1.84 -34.52
C LEU A 23 -18.59 2.42 -33.79
N ALA A 24 -17.69 3.04 -34.55
CA ALA A 24 -16.64 3.90 -34.05
C ALA A 24 -17.24 5.18 -33.48
N VAL A 25 -17.01 5.46 -32.20
CA VAL A 25 -17.19 6.80 -31.63
C VAL A 25 -15.80 7.38 -31.39
N ARG A 26 -15.60 8.55 -31.98
CA ARG A 26 -14.39 9.35 -31.96
C ARG A 26 -14.20 9.97 -30.58
N ASP A 27 -12.99 9.87 -30.05
CA ASP A 27 -12.57 10.59 -28.85
C ASP A 27 -12.12 12.00 -29.28
N GLU A 28 -12.96 13.00 -29.01
CA GLU A 28 -12.60 14.41 -29.16
C GLU A 28 -11.93 14.90 -27.88
N GLY A 29 -10.73 15.46 -28.05
CA GLY A 29 -9.93 15.99 -26.96
C GLY A 29 -10.58 17.16 -26.24
N ILE A 30 -10.36 17.20 -24.94
CA ILE A 30 -10.52 18.36 -24.07
C ILE A 30 -9.21 18.40 -23.27
N GLY A 31 -8.35 19.40 -23.37
CA GLY A 31 -8.64 20.83 -23.42
C GLY A 31 -8.10 21.42 -22.13
N ALA A 32 -6.83 21.83 -22.17
CA ALA A 32 -6.14 22.48 -21.08
C ALA A 32 -6.88 23.74 -20.62
N ALA A 33 -7.14 23.87 -19.31
CA ALA A 33 -7.56 25.12 -18.71
C ALA A 33 -6.49 25.57 -17.70
N ALA A 34 -5.77 26.60 -18.11
CA ALA A 34 -4.85 27.36 -17.28
C ALA A 34 -5.62 28.40 -16.44
N GLY A 35 -5.05 28.72 -15.28
CA GLY A 35 -5.15 30.04 -14.65
C GLY A 35 -5.96 30.12 -13.38
N LEU A 36 -5.27 30.32 -12.25
CA LEU A 36 -5.27 31.63 -11.58
C LEU A 36 -4.17 31.67 -10.52
N SER A 37 -3.23 32.60 -10.73
CA SER A 37 -2.11 32.87 -9.84
C SER A 37 -2.57 33.69 -8.65
N GLY A 38 -2.26 33.24 -7.43
CA GLY A 38 -2.36 33.99 -6.19
C GLY A 38 -0.98 34.07 -5.54
N ARG A 39 -0.30 35.19 -5.75
CA ARG A 39 1.05 35.51 -5.30
C ARG A 39 1.02 35.90 -3.82
N ALA A 40 1.70 35.15 -2.94
CA ALA A 40 2.09 35.62 -1.63
C ALA A 40 3.51 35.13 -1.35
N GLY A 41 4.46 36.07 -1.33
CA GLY A 41 5.88 35.79 -1.20
C GLY A 41 6.26 35.38 0.22
N ILE A 42 7.22 34.46 0.32
CA ILE A 42 7.99 34.25 1.53
C ILE A 42 9.45 34.47 1.13
N ARG A 43 10.07 35.41 1.85
CA ARG A 43 11.46 35.83 1.69
C ARG A 43 12.40 34.75 2.24
N ASP A 44 13.48 34.54 1.51
CA ASP A 44 14.71 33.91 1.96
C ASP A 44 15.21 34.51 3.28
N THR A 45 15.69 33.64 4.17
CA THR A 45 17.02 33.82 4.78
C THR A 45 17.64 32.45 5.00
N ALA A 46 18.65 32.17 4.19
CA ALA A 46 19.66 31.17 4.49
C ALA A 46 20.49 31.64 5.69
N ASN A 47 20.85 30.72 6.58
CA ASN A 47 22.04 30.88 7.39
C ASN A 47 22.76 29.53 7.47
N GLU A 48 23.83 29.43 6.69
CA GLU A 48 24.85 28.41 6.81
C GLU A 48 25.77 28.79 7.99
N ALA A 49 26.00 27.86 8.90
CA ALA A 49 27.23 27.82 9.68
C ALA A 49 27.56 26.35 9.93
N GLY A 50 28.51 25.83 9.16
CA GLY A 50 29.17 24.58 9.48
C GLY A 50 30.25 24.81 10.52
N GLU A 51 30.41 23.87 11.44
CA GLU A 51 31.72 23.62 12.04
C GLU A 51 31.86 22.15 12.44
N ARG A 52 32.98 21.56 11.99
CA ARG A 52 33.43 20.21 12.31
C ARG A 52 34.08 20.22 13.69
N ALA A 53 33.83 19.20 14.50
CA ALA A 53 34.81 18.71 15.47
C ALA A 53 34.66 17.19 15.67
N LYS A 54 35.80 16.49 15.51
CA LYS A 54 36.02 15.10 15.91
C LYS A 54 36.47 15.05 17.38
N ALA A 55 36.05 14.02 18.12
CA ALA A 55 36.78 13.25 19.15
C ALA A 55 35.71 12.48 19.95
N ASP A 56 35.64 11.15 19.87
CA ASP A 56 36.45 10.16 20.61
C ASP A 56 36.15 10.11 22.12
N GLY A 57 36.06 8.89 22.66
CA GLY A 57 35.92 8.64 24.10
C GLY A 57 34.65 7.88 24.49
N GLY A 58 34.78 6.55 24.60
CA GLY A 58 33.76 5.70 25.16
C GLY A 58 33.50 5.96 26.66
N ASN A 59 32.30 5.61 27.12
CA ASN A 59 32.09 5.32 28.53
C ASN A 59 31.03 4.23 28.71
N LYS A 60 31.45 3.13 29.34
CA LYS A 60 30.58 2.09 29.90
C LYS A 60 29.96 2.67 31.16
N GLY A 61 28.65 2.91 31.15
CA GLY A 61 27.88 3.29 32.33
C GLY A 61 26.84 2.23 32.67
N ARG A 62 27.19 1.35 33.58
CA ARG A 62 26.33 0.37 34.25
C ARG A 62 25.44 1.14 35.24
N ILE A 63 24.13 1.00 35.17
CA ILE A 63 23.16 1.43 36.20
C ILE A 63 22.22 0.23 36.33
N GLY A 64 22.17 -0.52 37.43
CA GLY A 64 22.09 -0.06 38.81
C GLY A 64 20.67 -0.38 39.24
N ALA A 65 20.46 -1.62 39.72
CA ALA A 65 19.21 -2.11 40.24
C ALA A 65 19.03 -1.54 41.65
N ASP A 66 17.98 -0.75 41.85
CA ASP A 66 17.50 -0.41 43.18
C ASP A 66 16.06 -0.93 43.29
N GLU A 67 15.94 -1.96 44.13
CA GLU A 67 14.68 -2.39 44.73
C GLU A 67 14.28 -1.34 45.77
N GLU A 68 13.16 -0.66 45.54
CA GLU A 68 12.40 -0.02 46.61
C GLU A 68 10.97 -0.54 46.59
N THR A 69 10.64 -1.28 47.65
CA THR A 69 9.28 -1.64 48.04
C THR A 69 8.55 -0.41 48.59
N SER A 70 7.40 -0.07 48.01
CA SER A 70 6.35 0.64 48.75
C SER A 70 4.97 0.19 48.30
N GLU A 71 4.19 -0.34 49.23
CA GLU A 71 2.76 -0.59 49.10
C GLU A 71 2.00 0.72 48.84
N ALA A 72 1.07 0.68 47.89
CA ALA A 72 0.01 1.68 47.78
C ALA A 72 -1.25 1.02 47.22
N GLU A 73 -2.25 0.86 48.08
CA GLU A 73 -3.66 0.75 47.71
C GLU A 73 -4.08 1.99 46.90
N GLY A 74 -4.91 1.82 45.87
CA GLY A 74 -5.53 2.99 45.23
C GLY A 74 -6.07 2.74 43.82
N GLY A 75 -7.28 2.17 43.76
CA GLY A 75 -8.27 2.36 42.70
C GLY A 75 -7.78 2.53 41.26
N ALA A 76 -7.88 1.45 40.47
CA ALA A 76 -7.97 1.55 39.03
C ALA A 76 -9.17 2.42 38.66
N LYS A 77 -8.94 3.71 38.41
CA LYS A 77 -9.85 4.52 37.62
C LYS A 77 -9.87 3.90 36.24
N SER A 78 -10.88 3.08 35.96
CA SER A 78 -11.31 2.81 34.61
C SER A 78 -11.60 4.16 33.97
N GLU A 79 -10.69 4.65 33.13
CA GLU A 79 -11.00 5.73 32.22
C GLU A 79 -12.25 5.30 31.46
N GLU A 80 -13.36 5.96 31.78
CA GLU A 80 -14.62 5.83 31.07
C GLU A 80 -14.31 6.09 29.61
N ARG A 81 -14.27 5.01 28.81
CA ARG A 81 -13.91 5.02 27.41
C ARG A 81 -14.90 5.96 26.73
N ALA A 82 -14.51 7.22 26.55
CA ALA A 82 -15.38 8.23 25.98
C ALA A 82 -15.85 7.69 24.63
N SER A 83 -17.13 7.32 24.55
CA SER A 83 -17.75 6.80 23.34
C SER A 83 -17.73 7.94 22.32
N TYR A 84 -16.74 7.94 21.44
CA TYR A 84 -16.72 8.90 20.34
C TYR A 84 -17.68 8.40 19.27
N GLU A 85 -18.46 9.32 18.71
CA GLU A 85 -19.39 8.97 17.64
C GLU A 85 -18.57 8.52 16.42
N GLN A 86 -18.60 7.22 16.13
CA GLN A 86 -17.83 6.65 15.03
C GLN A 86 -18.35 7.21 13.70
N PRO A 87 -17.50 7.86 12.88
CA PRO A 87 -17.95 8.34 11.59
C PRO A 87 -18.39 7.16 10.72
N ARG A 88 -19.33 7.43 9.82
CA ARG A 88 -19.78 6.44 8.84
C ARG A 88 -18.99 6.57 7.56
N ILE A 89 -18.79 5.45 6.89
CA ILE A 89 -18.14 5.37 5.59
C ILE A 89 -19.01 4.57 4.63
N SER A 90 -19.16 5.08 3.41
CA SER A 90 -19.89 4.43 2.33
C SER A 90 -18.93 3.74 1.37
N ILE A 91 -19.16 2.45 1.11
CA ILE A 91 -18.32 1.59 0.28
C ILE A 91 -19.12 1.14 -0.94
N TYR A 92 -18.59 1.34 -2.14
CA TYR A 92 -19.10 0.73 -3.35
C TYR A 92 -18.57 -0.69 -3.51
N LEU A 93 -19.49 -1.67 -3.57
CA LEU A 93 -19.20 -3.10 -3.69
C LEU A 93 -19.16 -3.51 -5.16
N SER A 94 -17.97 -3.60 -5.74
CA SER A 94 -17.74 -3.81 -7.18
C SER A 94 -18.45 -5.06 -7.74
N LYS A 95 -18.54 -6.15 -6.96
CA LYS A 95 -19.22 -7.38 -7.39
C LYS A 95 -20.73 -7.23 -7.57
N THR A 96 -21.36 -6.32 -6.82
CA THR A 96 -22.83 -6.20 -6.78
C THR A 96 -23.34 -4.86 -7.31
N GLY A 97 -22.46 -3.87 -7.49
CA GLY A 97 -22.80 -2.50 -7.85
C GLY A 97 -23.53 -1.71 -6.75
N LYS A 98 -23.61 -2.24 -5.53
CA LYS A 98 -24.35 -1.62 -4.42
C LYS A 98 -23.43 -0.78 -3.54
N VAL A 99 -24.00 0.20 -2.84
CA VAL A 99 -23.30 0.96 -1.79
C VAL A 99 -23.72 0.42 -0.42
N GLU A 100 -22.73 0.03 0.39
CA GLU A 100 -22.90 -0.35 1.79
C GLU A 100 -22.37 0.77 2.69
N THR A 101 -23.11 1.17 3.73
CA THR A 101 -22.65 2.23 4.66
C THR A 101 -22.57 1.70 6.08
N VAL A 102 -21.36 1.67 6.64
CA VAL A 102 -21.07 1.07 7.96
C VAL A 102 -20.36 2.08 8.88
N SER A 103 -20.15 1.72 10.15
CA SER A 103 -19.27 2.50 11.02
C SER A 103 -17.81 2.33 10.58
N LEU A 104 -16.97 3.32 10.90
CA LEU A 104 -15.54 3.25 10.61
C LEU A 104 -14.89 1.97 11.16
N GLU A 105 -15.24 1.54 12.37
CA GLU A 105 -14.68 0.31 12.96
C GLU A 105 -15.16 -0.96 12.25
N THR A 106 -16.40 -1.00 11.77
CA THR A 106 -16.91 -2.11 10.95
C THR A 106 -16.17 -2.17 9.61
N TYR A 107 -15.89 -1.01 9.00
CA TYR A 107 -15.09 -0.93 7.78
C TYR A 107 -13.67 -1.47 8.01
N VAL A 108 -13.01 -1.05 9.10
CA VAL A 108 -11.66 -1.51 9.46
C VAL A 108 -11.62 -3.03 9.64
N GLN A 109 -12.61 -3.64 10.28
CA GLN A 109 -12.69 -5.11 10.39
C GLN A 109 -12.75 -5.77 9.00
N GLY A 110 -13.57 -5.24 8.09
CA GLY A 110 -13.69 -5.78 6.73
C GLY A 110 -12.43 -5.63 5.89
N VAL A 111 -11.68 -4.53 6.08
CA VAL A 111 -10.39 -4.32 5.41
C VAL A 111 -9.32 -5.25 5.98
N VAL A 112 -9.17 -5.32 7.30
CA VAL A 112 -8.16 -6.20 7.92
C VAL A 112 -8.41 -7.66 7.56
N ALA A 113 -9.67 -8.11 7.57
CA ALA A 113 -10.04 -9.46 7.16
C ALA A 113 -9.79 -9.76 5.67
N ALA A 114 -9.82 -8.73 4.80
CA ALA A 114 -9.58 -8.87 3.37
C ALA A 114 -8.09 -8.83 2.99
N GLU A 115 -7.33 -7.99 3.70
CA GLU A 115 -5.96 -7.61 3.33
C GLU A 115 -4.88 -8.47 4.01
N MET A 116 -5.14 -8.97 5.22
CA MET A 116 -4.16 -9.68 6.03
C MET A 116 -4.52 -11.16 6.22
N PRO A 117 -3.54 -12.09 6.12
CA PRO A 117 -3.76 -13.47 6.55
C PRO A 117 -4.14 -13.52 8.05
N LEU A 118 -5.16 -14.31 8.37
CA LEU A 118 -5.77 -14.34 9.71
C LEU A 118 -4.86 -14.95 10.78
N GLU A 119 -3.83 -15.67 10.35
CA GLU A 119 -2.80 -16.28 11.19
C GLU A 119 -1.69 -15.30 11.61
N PHE A 120 -1.66 -14.09 11.04
CA PHE A 120 -0.66 -13.09 11.41
C PHE A 120 -0.76 -12.73 12.90
N ARG A 121 0.38 -12.30 13.45
CA ARG A 121 0.50 -11.92 14.86
C ARG A 121 -0.41 -10.74 15.18
N PRO A 122 -0.96 -10.66 16.41
CA PRO A 122 -1.85 -9.57 16.81
C PRO A 122 -1.29 -8.17 16.52
N ALA A 123 -0.01 -7.92 16.83
CA ALA A 123 0.62 -6.62 16.57
C ALA A 123 0.64 -6.22 15.07
N ALA A 124 0.76 -7.18 14.15
CA ALA A 124 0.70 -6.90 12.72
C ALA A 124 -0.74 -6.58 12.27
N LEU A 125 -1.73 -7.32 12.78
CA LEU A 125 -3.16 -7.03 12.54
C LEU A 125 -3.58 -5.68 13.13
N GLU A 126 -3.08 -5.32 14.31
CA GLU A 126 -3.31 -4.03 14.95
C GLU A 126 -2.67 -2.88 14.15
N ALA A 127 -1.45 -3.06 13.65
CA ALA A 127 -0.81 -2.09 12.76
C ALA A 127 -1.63 -1.88 11.48
N GLN A 128 -2.11 -2.98 10.87
CA GLN A 128 -3.01 -2.89 9.71
C GLN A 128 -4.31 -2.18 10.05
N ALA A 129 -4.93 -2.45 11.20
CA ALA A 129 -6.16 -1.79 11.61
C ALA A 129 -5.98 -0.27 11.73
N ILE A 130 -4.89 0.18 12.33
CA ILE A 130 -4.56 1.61 12.44
C ILE A 130 -4.31 2.22 11.05
N ALA A 131 -3.56 1.56 10.16
CA ALA A 131 -3.31 2.04 8.81
C ALA A 131 -4.61 2.15 7.98
N ALA A 132 -5.46 1.10 8.01
CA ALA A 132 -6.75 1.07 7.34
C ALA A 132 -7.68 2.19 7.85
N ARG A 133 -7.77 2.36 9.17
CA ARG A 133 -8.55 3.43 9.80
C ARG A 133 -8.04 4.81 9.40
N THR A 134 -6.73 4.99 9.37
CA THR A 134 -6.10 6.28 9.00
C THR A 134 -6.44 6.65 7.56
N TYR A 135 -6.34 5.70 6.64
CA TYR A 135 -6.69 5.90 5.24
C TYR A 135 -8.16 6.38 5.10
N ALA A 136 -9.10 5.64 5.68
CA ALA A 136 -10.51 5.99 5.67
C ALA A 136 -10.79 7.35 6.33
N ALA A 137 -10.20 7.60 7.51
CA ALA A 137 -10.35 8.86 8.23
C ALA A 137 -9.81 10.05 7.42
N ARG A 138 -8.67 9.88 6.73
CA ARG A 138 -8.11 10.92 5.84
C ARG A 138 -9.09 11.26 4.71
N ARG A 139 -9.67 10.26 4.04
CA ARG A 139 -10.63 10.50 2.95
C ARG A 139 -11.85 11.26 3.43
N LEU A 140 -12.41 10.85 4.57
CA LEU A 140 -13.54 11.53 5.20
C LEU A 140 -13.19 12.98 5.60
N TRP A 141 -12.00 13.19 6.15
CA TRP A 141 -11.49 14.51 6.55
C TRP A 141 -11.30 15.45 5.34
N LEU A 142 -10.81 14.94 4.22
CA LEU A 142 -10.67 15.69 2.96
C LEU A 142 -11.99 15.84 2.17
N GLY A 143 -13.04 15.09 2.53
CA GLY A 143 -14.29 15.05 1.78
C GLY A 143 -14.16 14.36 0.41
N GLU A 144 -13.17 13.47 0.25
CA GLU A 144 -12.94 12.74 -1.00
C GLU A 144 -14.01 11.68 -1.26
N ARG A 145 -14.20 11.35 -2.54
CA ARG A 145 -15.13 10.29 -3.00
C ARG A 145 -14.41 9.34 -3.95
N ALA A 146 -14.96 8.14 -4.12
CA ALA A 146 -14.48 7.12 -5.04
C ALA A 146 -14.81 7.40 -6.53
N GLY A 147 -15.29 8.61 -6.85
CA GLY A 147 -15.68 9.02 -8.20
C GLY A 147 -17.15 8.75 -8.54
N GLU A 148 -17.55 9.19 -9.73
CA GLU A 148 -18.95 9.17 -10.18
C GLU A 148 -19.49 7.75 -10.39
N ALA A 149 -18.65 6.85 -10.92
CA ALA A 149 -18.98 5.45 -11.14
C ALA A 149 -19.28 4.68 -9.83
N ALA A 150 -18.82 5.18 -8.68
CA ALA A 150 -19.01 4.58 -7.37
C ALA A 150 -20.28 5.09 -6.66
N HIS A 151 -21.22 5.71 -7.38
CA HIS A 151 -22.50 6.20 -6.85
C HIS A 151 -22.38 7.08 -5.60
N GLY A 152 -21.35 7.93 -5.56
CA GLY A 152 -21.11 8.85 -4.44
C GLY A 152 -20.54 8.19 -3.18
N ALA A 153 -20.06 6.94 -3.25
CA ALA A 153 -19.36 6.27 -2.17
C ALA A 153 -18.04 6.97 -1.81
N ASP A 154 -17.61 6.79 -0.56
CA ASP A 154 -16.32 7.30 -0.06
C ASP A 154 -15.16 6.44 -0.55
N VAL A 155 -15.34 5.13 -0.74
CA VAL A 155 -14.31 4.17 -1.17
C VAL A 155 -14.92 3.04 -2.02
N THR A 156 -14.08 2.31 -2.76
CA THR A 156 -14.44 1.02 -3.37
C THR A 156 -13.88 -0.15 -2.54
N ASP A 157 -14.36 -1.37 -2.80
CA ASP A 157 -13.86 -2.61 -2.21
C ASP A 157 -12.67 -3.23 -2.97
N THR A 158 -11.94 -2.43 -3.76
CA THR A 158 -10.86 -2.88 -4.65
C THR A 158 -9.51 -2.26 -4.26
N GLN A 159 -8.44 -2.74 -4.91
CA GLN A 159 -7.07 -2.22 -4.74
C GLN A 159 -6.90 -0.74 -5.10
N GLU A 160 -7.90 -0.11 -5.74
CA GLU A 160 -7.90 1.34 -5.95
C GLU A 160 -7.96 2.10 -4.61
N HIS A 161 -8.67 1.53 -3.64
CA HIS A 161 -8.75 2.06 -2.29
C HIS A 161 -8.18 1.05 -1.29
N GLN A 162 -9.00 0.11 -0.83
CA GLN A 162 -8.63 -1.00 0.04
C GLN A 162 -9.54 -2.17 -0.28
N VAL A 163 -9.00 -3.39 -0.34
CA VAL A 163 -9.84 -4.57 -0.46
C VAL A 163 -10.68 -4.68 0.81
N TYR A 164 -11.99 -4.91 0.65
CA TYR A 164 -12.94 -4.91 1.75
C TYR A 164 -13.88 -6.12 1.65
N LEU A 165 -14.04 -6.85 2.74
CA LEU A 165 -15.13 -7.83 2.87
C LEU A 165 -16.41 -7.12 3.29
N SER A 166 -17.48 -7.28 2.52
CA SER A 166 -18.82 -6.78 2.89
C SER A 166 -19.31 -7.37 4.21
N VAL A 167 -20.31 -6.75 4.85
CA VAL A 167 -20.91 -7.29 6.09
C VAL A 167 -21.41 -8.72 5.89
N ALA A 168 -21.92 -9.06 4.70
CA ALA A 168 -22.34 -10.41 4.37
C ALA A 168 -21.16 -11.39 4.28
N GLU A 169 -20.05 -10.99 3.67
CA GLU A 169 -18.82 -11.81 3.59
C GLU A 169 -18.16 -11.97 4.96
N MET A 170 -18.09 -10.91 5.78
CA MET A 170 -17.60 -11.00 7.16
C MET A 170 -18.44 -11.95 8.02
N LYS A 171 -19.77 -11.96 7.87
CA LYS A 171 -20.64 -12.93 8.54
C LYS A 171 -20.35 -14.38 8.14
N ARG A 172 -20.05 -14.62 6.86
CA ARG A 172 -19.64 -15.94 6.37
C ARG A 172 -18.27 -16.33 6.93
N LEU A 173 -17.30 -15.42 6.88
CA LEU A 173 -15.97 -15.64 7.47
C LEU A 173 -16.08 -16.01 8.95
N LYS A 174 -16.89 -15.30 9.73
CA LYS A 174 -17.12 -15.62 11.15
C LYS A 174 -17.71 -17.03 11.36
N ALA A 175 -18.55 -17.51 10.44
CA ALA A 175 -19.12 -18.84 10.51
C ALA A 175 -18.11 -19.92 10.11
N ASP A 176 -17.30 -19.65 9.09
CA ASP A 176 -16.36 -20.60 8.49
C ASP A 176 -15.04 -20.70 9.28
N ASP A 177 -14.54 -19.57 9.81
CA ASP A 177 -13.32 -19.46 10.62
C ASP A 177 -13.54 -18.48 11.78
N ARG A 178 -14.14 -18.99 12.85
CA ARG A 178 -14.42 -18.21 14.06
C ARG A 178 -13.12 -17.71 14.71
N GLU A 179 -12.06 -18.51 14.77
CA GLU A 179 -10.83 -18.09 15.45
C GLU A 179 -10.13 -16.96 14.70
N GLY A 180 -9.99 -17.08 13.38
CA GLY A 180 -9.43 -16.04 12.53
C GLY A 180 -10.24 -14.74 12.62
N TRP A 181 -11.58 -14.83 12.58
CA TRP A 181 -12.44 -13.66 12.78
C TRP A 181 -12.24 -12.98 14.13
N GLU A 182 -12.13 -13.74 15.22
CA GLU A 182 -11.93 -13.17 16.57
C GLU A 182 -10.60 -12.42 16.68
N LYS A 183 -9.54 -12.88 16.00
CA LYS A 183 -8.25 -12.16 15.93
C LYS A 183 -8.39 -10.81 15.22
N VAL A 184 -9.06 -10.78 14.08
CA VAL A 184 -9.33 -9.53 13.34
C VAL A 184 -10.17 -8.58 14.19
N ARG A 185 -11.26 -9.07 14.79
CA ARG A 185 -12.12 -8.26 15.64
C ARG A 185 -11.33 -7.67 16.82
N ALA A 186 -10.55 -8.49 17.52
CA ALA A 186 -9.75 -8.07 18.66
C ALA A 186 -8.71 -6.99 18.26
N ALA A 187 -8.04 -7.14 17.12
CA ALA A 187 -7.08 -6.14 16.64
C ALA A 187 -7.74 -4.78 16.32
N ALA A 188 -8.93 -4.80 15.70
CA ALA A 188 -9.70 -3.58 15.45
C ALA A 188 -10.14 -2.92 16.77
N GLU A 189 -10.69 -3.70 17.71
CA GLU A 189 -11.17 -3.23 19.02
C GLU A 189 -10.03 -2.68 19.91
N ALA A 190 -8.86 -3.34 19.91
CA ALA A 190 -7.69 -2.93 20.68
C ALA A 190 -7.08 -1.61 20.18
N THR A 191 -7.32 -1.26 18.92
CA THR A 191 -6.82 -0.04 18.27
C THR A 191 -7.93 0.95 17.94
N GLU A 192 -9.12 0.76 18.51
CA GLU A 192 -10.30 1.58 18.22
C GLU A 192 -9.98 3.07 18.29
N GLY A 193 -10.36 3.80 17.23
CA GLY A 193 -10.12 5.23 17.09
C GLY A 193 -8.67 5.67 16.86
N ARG A 194 -7.66 4.78 17.00
CA ARG A 194 -6.27 5.14 16.75
C ARG A 194 -5.98 5.27 15.26
N ILE A 195 -5.38 6.41 14.90
CA ILE A 195 -4.93 6.76 13.55
C ILE A 195 -3.51 7.30 13.59
N LEU A 196 -2.89 7.45 12.42
CA LEU A 196 -1.61 8.11 12.24
C LEU A 196 -1.80 9.52 11.66
N VAL A 197 -1.11 10.50 12.26
CA VAL A 197 -1.08 11.88 11.79
C VAL A 197 0.36 12.34 11.60
N TYR A 198 0.57 13.29 10.69
CA TYR A 198 1.82 14.02 10.53
C TYR A 198 1.52 15.51 10.65
N GLY A 199 2.06 16.16 11.68
CA GLY A 199 1.50 17.41 12.18
C GLY A 199 0.12 17.17 12.78
N ASP A 200 -0.90 17.86 12.28
CA ASP A 200 -2.30 17.74 12.71
C ASP A 200 -3.21 17.12 11.62
N GLU A 201 -2.61 16.59 10.55
CA GLU A 201 -3.34 15.97 9.44
C GLU A 201 -3.18 14.44 9.45
N PRO A 202 -4.27 13.68 9.22
CA PRO A 202 -4.20 12.23 8.99
C PRO A 202 -3.30 11.93 7.81
N ILE A 203 -2.39 10.96 7.93
CA ILE A 203 -1.48 10.62 6.83
C ILE A 203 -2.18 9.82 5.72
N GLU A 204 -1.60 9.80 4.52
CA GLU A 204 -1.94 8.78 3.52
C GLU A 204 -1.24 7.47 3.91
N ALA A 205 -1.91 6.65 4.72
CA ALA A 205 -1.37 5.40 5.26
C ALA A 205 -1.41 4.25 4.23
N LEU A 206 -0.57 4.36 3.19
CA LEU A 206 -0.41 3.34 2.16
C LEU A 206 0.26 2.09 2.71
N PHE A 207 -0.19 0.92 2.26
CA PHE A 207 0.42 -0.37 2.59
C PHE A 207 0.38 -1.30 1.39
N PHE A 208 1.23 -2.33 1.41
CA PHE A 208 1.33 -3.32 0.34
C PHE A 208 1.76 -4.67 0.89
N SER A 209 1.67 -5.72 0.08
CA SER A 209 1.88 -7.09 0.55
C SER A 209 3.30 -7.40 0.98
N THR A 210 4.26 -7.35 0.04
CA THR A 210 5.62 -7.85 0.28
C THR A 210 6.66 -6.94 -0.35
N SER A 211 7.70 -6.59 0.39
CA SER A 211 8.82 -5.78 -0.08
C SER A 211 9.85 -6.62 -0.83
N ASN A 212 10.77 -5.94 -1.52
CA ASN A 212 11.99 -6.54 -2.08
C ASN A 212 13.18 -6.42 -1.10
N GLY A 213 12.91 -6.19 0.19
CA GLY A 213 13.89 -5.82 1.22
C GLY A 213 13.85 -4.33 1.59
N TYR A 214 13.19 -3.49 0.79
CA TYR A 214 13.04 -2.06 1.04
C TYR A 214 11.64 -1.55 0.61
N THR A 215 11.15 -0.52 1.29
CA THR A 215 10.00 0.27 0.85
C THR A 215 10.45 1.36 -0.13
N GLU A 216 9.51 2.08 -0.74
CA GLU A 216 9.76 3.16 -1.70
C GLU A 216 9.40 4.53 -1.15
N ASN A 217 10.14 5.53 -1.63
CA ASN A 217 9.73 6.93 -1.54
C ASN A 217 8.44 7.13 -2.36
N SER A 218 7.47 7.88 -1.81
CA SER A 218 6.17 8.06 -2.47
C SER A 218 6.27 8.65 -3.89
N GLU A 219 7.20 9.58 -4.12
CA GLU A 219 7.41 10.24 -5.41
C GLU A 219 8.02 9.36 -6.51
N GLU A 220 8.54 8.18 -6.16
CA GLU A 220 9.07 7.22 -7.15
C GLU A 220 7.96 6.34 -7.74
N VAL A 221 6.79 6.34 -7.11
CA VAL A 221 5.63 5.52 -7.50
C VAL A 221 4.42 6.38 -7.85
N PHE A 222 4.22 7.46 -7.09
CA PHE A 222 3.18 8.46 -7.25
C PHE A 222 3.80 9.82 -7.59
N SER A 223 2.99 10.82 -7.94
CA SER A 223 3.48 12.14 -8.34
C SER A 223 3.94 13.03 -7.18
N THR A 224 3.56 12.70 -5.94
CA THR A 224 3.70 13.61 -4.79
C THR A 224 4.66 13.07 -3.74
N LYS A 225 5.63 13.89 -3.35
CA LYS A 225 6.53 13.63 -2.23
C LYS A 225 5.79 13.82 -0.90
N ARG A 226 5.80 12.80 -0.04
CA ARG A 226 5.19 12.82 1.29
C ARG A 226 6.22 12.51 2.38
N PRO A 227 6.51 13.42 3.32
CA PRO A 227 7.59 13.27 4.31
C PRO A 227 7.56 11.97 5.13
N TYR A 228 6.37 11.41 5.35
CA TYR A 228 6.15 10.17 6.12
C TYR A 228 6.14 8.89 5.27
N LEU A 229 6.21 8.97 3.94
CA LEU A 229 6.32 7.81 3.03
C LEU A 229 7.70 7.82 2.38
N ARG A 230 8.68 7.35 3.14
CA ARG A 230 10.09 7.27 2.75
C ARG A 230 10.53 5.82 2.64
N SER A 231 11.59 5.59 1.85
CA SER A 231 12.23 4.28 1.78
C SER A 231 12.85 3.92 3.13
N VAL A 232 12.50 2.75 3.65
CA VAL A 232 13.07 2.12 4.84
C VAL A 232 13.37 0.65 4.56
N GLU A 233 14.28 0.06 5.31
CA GLU A 233 14.58 -1.37 5.23
C GLU A 233 13.39 -2.20 5.70
N SER A 234 13.17 -3.35 5.07
CA SER A 234 12.15 -4.33 5.42
C SER A 234 12.71 -5.73 5.16
N PRO A 235 13.72 -6.16 5.96
CA PRO A 235 14.50 -7.36 5.67
C PRO A 235 13.71 -8.67 5.85
N TRP A 236 12.64 -8.64 6.66
CA TRP A 236 11.89 -9.83 7.05
C TRP A 236 11.15 -10.50 5.91
N ASP A 237 10.60 -9.71 4.98
CA ASP A 237 9.72 -10.14 3.88
C ASP A 237 10.24 -11.35 3.12
N SER A 238 11.52 -11.31 2.75
CA SER A 238 12.17 -12.33 1.93
C SER A 238 12.19 -13.72 2.57
N ALA A 239 12.19 -13.78 3.90
CA ALA A 239 12.30 -15.01 4.67
C ALA A 239 10.94 -15.66 4.98
N ILE A 240 9.87 -14.86 5.06
CA ILE A 240 8.57 -15.33 5.59
C ILE A 240 7.42 -15.22 4.60
N SER A 241 7.55 -14.44 3.53
CA SER A 241 6.51 -14.30 2.52
C SER A 241 6.70 -15.28 1.37
N ASP A 242 5.69 -16.11 1.12
CA ASP A 242 5.58 -16.95 -0.08
C ASP A 242 5.52 -16.13 -1.39
N ARG A 243 5.20 -14.85 -1.28
CA ARG A 243 5.11 -13.89 -2.39
C ARG A 243 6.38 -13.06 -2.59
N ALA A 244 7.44 -13.30 -1.81
CA ALA A 244 8.70 -12.54 -1.91
C ALA A 244 9.38 -12.66 -3.28
N LYS A 245 9.13 -13.74 -4.02
CA LYS A 245 9.74 -13.98 -5.32
C LYS A 245 8.78 -14.73 -6.24
N GLU A 246 8.70 -14.30 -7.48
CA GLU A 246 8.03 -15.00 -8.58
C GLU A 246 8.96 -15.05 -9.79
N THR A 247 8.80 -16.06 -10.64
CA THR A 247 9.39 -16.01 -11.97
C THR A 247 8.35 -16.37 -13.00
N VAL A 248 8.17 -15.47 -13.96
CA VAL A 248 7.30 -15.65 -15.13
C VAL A 248 8.16 -15.80 -16.37
N GLU A 249 7.67 -16.54 -17.35
CA GLU A 249 8.29 -16.70 -18.66
C GLU A 249 7.33 -16.16 -19.71
N MET A 250 7.83 -15.31 -20.59
CA MET A 250 7.06 -14.67 -21.66
C MET A 250 7.82 -14.79 -22.98
N GLU A 251 7.09 -14.81 -24.09
CA GLU A 251 7.71 -14.70 -25.41
C GLU A 251 8.31 -13.29 -25.58
N LEU A 252 9.54 -13.19 -26.06
CA LEU A 252 10.24 -11.91 -26.18
C LEU A 252 9.51 -10.95 -27.14
N ALA A 253 8.90 -11.50 -28.20
CA ALA A 253 8.09 -10.73 -29.14
C ALA A 253 6.88 -10.10 -28.44
N GLU A 254 6.17 -10.86 -27.61
CA GLU A 254 5.03 -10.37 -26.82
C GLU A 254 5.47 -9.26 -25.85
N VAL A 255 6.62 -9.43 -25.19
CA VAL A 255 7.18 -8.39 -24.32
C VAL A 255 7.43 -7.10 -25.10
N TYR A 256 8.04 -7.17 -26.29
CA TYR A 256 8.27 -5.97 -27.10
C TYR A 256 6.97 -5.32 -27.55
N ASP A 257 5.96 -6.10 -27.94
CA ASP A 257 4.65 -5.60 -28.33
C ASP A 257 3.95 -4.89 -27.17
N LEU A 258 3.92 -5.51 -25.98
CA LEU A 258 3.33 -4.93 -24.77
C LEU A 258 4.05 -3.66 -24.32
N LEU A 259 5.38 -3.60 -24.48
CA LEU A 259 6.17 -2.40 -24.18
C LEU A 259 6.11 -1.36 -25.31
N GLY A 260 5.48 -1.67 -26.44
CA GLY A 260 5.35 -0.80 -27.61
C GLY A 260 6.70 -0.43 -28.23
N VAL A 261 7.61 -1.40 -28.33
CA VAL A 261 8.91 -1.26 -28.98
C VAL A 261 8.73 -1.42 -30.49
N LYS A 262 9.05 -0.38 -31.27
CA LYS A 262 8.78 -0.35 -32.72
C LYS A 262 9.97 -0.81 -33.56
N THR A 263 11.18 -0.68 -33.03
CA THR A 263 12.41 -1.08 -33.71
C THR A 263 13.26 -1.93 -32.76
N ALA A 264 13.43 -3.21 -33.10
CA ALA A 264 14.57 -3.98 -32.59
C ALA A 264 15.76 -3.62 -33.49
N PRO A 265 16.89 -3.09 -32.96
CA PRO A 265 18.05 -2.84 -33.81
C PRO A 265 18.49 -4.13 -34.51
N VAL A 266 18.77 -3.96 -35.80
CA VAL A 266 18.98 -5.04 -36.74
C VAL A 266 20.39 -5.60 -36.57
N SER A 267 20.42 -6.88 -36.17
CA SER A 267 21.44 -7.90 -36.42
C SER A 267 22.90 -7.70 -35.93
N GLY A 268 23.23 -8.49 -34.92
CA GLY A 268 24.52 -9.17 -34.75
C GLY A 268 24.27 -10.46 -33.97
N ALA A 269 24.75 -11.60 -34.47
CA ALA A 269 24.52 -12.91 -33.85
C ALA A 269 24.93 -12.90 -32.37
N GLY A 270 23.93 -12.95 -31.48
CA GLY A 270 24.11 -13.01 -30.03
C GLY A 270 23.69 -11.72 -29.32
N ALA A 271 22.39 -11.61 -28.98
CA ALA A 271 21.87 -11.09 -27.71
C ALA A 271 20.43 -10.58 -27.87
N SER A 272 19.47 -11.49 -27.86
CA SER A 272 18.05 -11.14 -27.87
C SER A 272 17.58 -10.40 -26.59
N GLY A 273 18.43 -10.28 -25.57
CA GLY A 273 18.17 -9.54 -24.33
C GLY A 273 18.91 -8.20 -24.19
N ASP A 274 19.84 -7.84 -25.09
CA ASP A 274 20.69 -6.64 -24.95
C ASP A 274 19.92 -5.31 -25.15
N LEU A 275 18.69 -5.40 -25.65
CA LEU A 275 17.82 -4.24 -25.87
C LEU A 275 17.05 -3.82 -24.64
N ILE A 276 16.96 -4.72 -23.66
CA ILE A 276 16.33 -4.44 -22.38
C ILE A 276 17.46 -4.20 -21.39
N ARG A 277 17.51 -3.01 -20.79
CA ARG A 277 18.51 -2.66 -19.76
C ARG A 277 17.92 -1.75 -18.68
N VAL A 278 18.18 -2.07 -17.41
CA VAL A 278 17.88 -1.15 -16.30
C VAL A 278 18.88 -0.01 -16.38
N LEU A 279 18.39 1.23 -16.44
CA LEU A 279 19.23 2.42 -16.44
C LEU A 279 19.43 2.95 -15.01
N GLU A 280 18.37 2.90 -14.20
CA GLU A 280 18.36 3.46 -12.86
C GLU A 280 17.47 2.64 -11.95
N ARG A 281 17.87 2.53 -10.68
CA ARG A 281 17.05 1.96 -9.61
C ARG A 281 16.75 3.04 -8.57
N THR A 282 15.59 2.94 -7.95
CA THR A 282 15.18 3.80 -6.84
C THR A 282 16.01 3.49 -5.58
N GLU A 283 15.85 4.33 -4.55
CA GLU A 283 16.39 4.04 -3.21
C GLU A 283 15.88 2.69 -2.67
N GLY A 284 14.59 2.38 -2.88
CA GLY A 284 13.98 1.09 -2.55
C GLY A 284 14.31 -0.06 -3.51
N ARG A 285 15.33 0.13 -4.38
CA ARG A 285 15.90 -0.88 -5.29
C ARG A 285 14.97 -1.39 -6.40
N ARG A 286 13.80 -0.77 -6.59
CA ARG A 286 12.94 -1.04 -7.76
C ARG A 286 13.53 -0.41 -9.02
N VAL A 287 13.13 -0.92 -10.18
CA VAL A 287 13.48 -0.33 -11.46
C VAL A 287 12.82 1.04 -11.53
N LYS A 288 13.62 2.10 -11.59
CA LYS A 288 13.11 3.47 -11.79
C LYS A 288 12.90 3.71 -13.27
N THR A 289 13.97 3.51 -14.04
CA THR A 289 13.95 3.67 -15.49
C THR A 289 14.63 2.47 -16.15
N MET A 290 14.05 1.99 -17.22
CA MET A 290 14.66 1.02 -18.13
C MET A 290 14.54 1.47 -19.59
N LEU A 291 15.45 0.96 -20.40
CA LEU A 291 15.36 1.01 -21.86
C LEU A 291 14.86 -0.35 -22.34
N ALA A 292 13.93 -0.35 -23.29
CA ALA A 292 13.52 -1.51 -24.09
C ALA A 292 13.50 -1.09 -25.56
N GLY A 293 14.51 -1.49 -26.33
CA GLY A 293 14.69 -1.00 -27.71
C GLY A 293 14.86 0.52 -27.75
N ASP A 294 13.95 1.21 -28.44
CA ASP A 294 13.90 2.67 -28.56
C ASP A 294 13.11 3.37 -27.45
N ARG A 295 12.46 2.60 -26.56
CA ARG A 295 11.58 3.12 -25.51
C ARG A 295 12.30 3.25 -24.17
N ARG A 296 12.26 4.45 -23.60
CA ARG A 296 12.61 4.69 -22.19
C ARG A 296 11.32 4.64 -21.36
N LEU A 297 11.25 3.71 -20.41
CA LEU A 297 10.05 3.38 -19.65
C LEU A 297 10.32 3.45 -18.15
N ALA A 298 9.30 3.86 -17.38
CA ALA A 298 9.33 3.73 -15.93
C ALA A 298 9.13 2.26 -15.53
N GLY A 299 9.75 1.81 -14.43
CA GLY A 299 9.54 0.44 -13.97
C GLY A 299 8.09 0.15 -13.54
N THR A 300 7.37 1.16 -13.04
CA THR A 300 5.94 1.08 -12.74
C THR A 300 5.08 0.90 -13.99
N GLU A 301 5.47 1.54 -15.10
CA GLU A 301 4.82 1.35 -16.41
C GLU A 301 5.04 -0.07 -16.92
N VAL A 302 6.27 -0.57 -16.84
CA VAL A 302 6.62 -1.94 -17.27
C VAL A 302 5.90 -2.98 -16.42
N ARG A 303 5.85 -2.79 -15.09
CA ARG A 303 5.07 -3.63 -14.18
C ARG A 303 3.61 -3.74 -14.65
N ARG A 304 2.97 -2.61 -14.97
CA ARG A 304 1.58 -2.57 -15.40
C ARG A 304 1.39 -3.25 -16.76
N LEU A 305 2.23 -2.94 -17.74
CA LEU A 305 2.13 -3.47 -19.11
C LEU A 305 2.34 -4.98 -19.17
N LEU A 306 3.26 -5.51 -18.35
CA LEU A 306 3.59 -6.94 -18.32
C LEU A 306 2.85 -7.71 -17.21
N GLY A 307 1.98 -7.06 -16.44
CA GLY A 307 1.23 -7.70 -15.36
C GLY A 307 2.10 -8.24 -14.21
N LEU A 308 3.25 -7.62 -13.93
CA LEU A 308 4.17 -8.08 -12.89
C LEU A 308 3.69 -7.71 -11.48
N ARG A 309 4.04 -8.54 -10.49
CA ARG A 309 3.71 -8.29 -9.08
C ARG A 309 4.29 -6.98 -8.54
N SER A 310 5.46 -6.57 -9.01
CA SER A 310 6.15 -5.36 -8.56
C SER A 310 7.03 -4.76 -9.68
N ALA A 311 7.55 -3.55 -9.44
CA ALA A 311 8.57 -2.94 -10.28
C ALA A 311 10.01 -3.34 -9.89
N SER A 312 10.19 -4.35 -9.01
CA SER A 312 11.49 -4.92 -8.67
C SER A 312 11.67 -6.22 -9.43
N PHE A 313 12.30 -6.16 -10.59
CA PHE A 313 12.51 -7.35 -11.40
C PHE A 313 13.90 -7.37 -12.05
N GLU A 314 14.27 -8.58 -12.48
CA GLU A 314 15.44 -8.91 -13.27
C GLU A 314 14.99 -9.87 -14.37
N TRP A 315 15.75 -9.98 -15.46
CA TRP A 315 15.41 -10.88 -16.54
C TRP A 315 16.61 -11.60 -17.11
N LYS A 316 16.34 -12.72 -17.77
CA LYS A 316 17.27 -13.42 -18.64
C LYS A 316 16.56 -13.77 -19.94
N ALA A 317 17.16 -13.39 -21.05
CA ALA A 317 16.68 -13.81 -22.37
C ALA A 317 17.34 -15.13 -22.75
N ASP A 318 16.54 -16.10 -23.18
CA ASP A 318 17.03 -17.37 -23.73
C ASP A 318 16.09 -17.84 -24.85
N ARG A 319 16.64 -18.20 -26.01
CA ARG A 319 15.91 -18.78 -27.16
C ARG A 319 14.59 -18.07 -27.52
N GLY A 320 14.59 -16.73 -27.55
CA GLY A 320 13.40 -15.95 -27.91
C GLY A 320 12.38 -15.78 -26.79
N LYS A 321 12.70 -16.23 -25.57
CA LYS A 321 11.89 -16.04 -24.37
C LYS A 321 12.59 -15.14 -23.37
N LEU A 322 11.79 -14.47 -22.53
CA LEU A 322 12.26 -13.66 -21.42
C LEU A 322 11.78 -14.30 -20.11
N LYS A 323 12.73 -14.79 -19.32
CA LYS A 323 12.47 -15.25 -17.96
C LYS A 323 12.63 -14.07 -17.00
N ILE A 324 11.52 -13.56 -16.47
CA ILE A 324 11.48 -12.39 -15.60
C ILE A 324 11.30 -12.86 -14.17
N THR A 325 12.29 -12.58 -13.33
CA THR A 325 12.21 -12.81 -11.88
C THR A 325 11.80 -11.52 -11.19
N VAL A 326 10.65 -11.55 -10.52
CA VAL A 326 10.05 -10.42 -9.80
C VAL A 326 10.22 -10.63 -8.30
N TYR A 327 10.53 -9.57 -7.56
CA TYR A 327 10.74 -9.58 -6.11
C TYR A 327 9.72 -8.68 -5.42
N GLY A 328 9.12 -9.17 -4.33
CA GLY A 328 8.03 -8.51 -3.64
C GLY A 328 6.72 -8.47 -4.44
N TYR A 329 5.67 -7.97 -3.78
CA TYR A 329 4.33 -7.84 -4.32
C TYR A 329 3.74 -6.51 -3.86
N GLY A 330 3.38 -5.67 -4.83
CA GLY A 330 2.69 -4.41 -4.60
C GLY A 330 3.51 -3.19 -5.00
N HIS A 331 2.98 -2.02 -4.69
CA HIS A 331 3.59 -0.74 -5.08
C HIS A 331 4.83 -0.38 -4.26
N GLY A 332 4.96 -0.90 -3.03
CA GLY A 332 6.17 -0.75 -2.23
C GLY A 332 6.22 0.46 -1.31
N VAL A 333 5.19 1.29 -1.26
CA VAL A 333 5.17 2.56 -0.50
C VAL A 333 4.46 2.37 0.84
N GLY A 334 5.04 2.88 1.92
CA GLY A 334 4.46 2.78 3.26
C GLY A 334 4.70 1.41 3.91
N MET A 335 3.68 0.84 4.55
CA MET A 335 3.85 -0.37 5.35
C MET A 335 3.84 -1.66 4.52
N SER A 336 4.87 -2.50 4.68
CA SER A 336 4.82 -3.89 4.19
C SER A 336 4.02 -4.76 5.17
N GLN A 337 3.00 -5.46 4.68
CA GLN A 337 2.18 -6.39 5.47
C GLN A 337 3.03 -7.56 6.01
N TRP A 338 3.80 -8.21 5.13
CA TRP A 338 4.71 -9.28 5.56
C TRP A 338 5.88 -8.74 6.38
N GLY A 339 6.35 -7.53 6.11
CA GLY A 339 7.35 -6.88 6.96
C GLY A 339 6.83 -6.61 8.38
N ALA A 340 5.57 -6.16 8.52
CA ALA A 340 4.90 -5.98 9.81
C ALA A 340 4.75 -7.31 10.58
N GLU A 341 4.42 -8.41 9.89
CA GLU A 341 4.41 -9.74 10.49
C GLU A 341 5.81 -10.17 10.96
N GLY A 342 6.85 -9.89 10.18
CA GLY A 342 8.24 -10.15 10.57
C GLY A 342 8.63 -9.43 11.85
N MET A 343 8.36 -8.13 11.93
CA MET A 343 8.56 -7.34 13.13
C MET A 343 7.74 -7.88 14.31
N ALA A 344 6.47 -8.23 14.10
CA ALA A 344 5.63 -8.79 15.15
C ALA A 344 6.16 -10.14 15.68
N ARG A 345 6.76 -10.98 14.82
CA ARG A 345 7.45 -12.22 15.24
C ARG A 345 8.68 -11.96 16.09
N GLU A 346 9.34 -10.83 15.89
CA GLU A 346 10.47 -10.36 16.72
C GLU A 346 10.02 -9.63 18.00
N GLY A 347 8.71 -9.52 18.24
CA GLY A 347 8.16 -8.94 19.47
C GLY A 347 7.93 -7.43 19.43
N TYR A 348 7.97 -6.81 18.25
CA TYR A 348 7.56 -5.42 18.08
C TYR A 348 6.04 -5.28 18.22
N ASP A 349 5.61 -4.22 18.90
CA ASP A 349 4.20 -3.84 19.01
C ASP A 349 3.75 -2.99 17.82
N ALA A 350 2.44 -2.80 17.66
CA ALA A 350 1.88 -2.04 16.55
C ALA A 350 2.44 -0.60 16.44
N PRO A 351 2.58 0.19 17.54
CA PRO A 351 3.19 1.52 17.46
C PRO A 351 4.60 1.51 16.89
N ARG A 352 5.47 0.56 17.29
CA ARG A 352 6.83 0.47 16.76
C ARG A 352 6.86 0.03 15.30
N ILE A 353 5.98 -0.90 14.91
CA ILE A 353 5.81 -1.30 13.50
C ILE A 353 5.45 -0.08 12.65
N LEU A 354 4.45 0.70 13.08
CA LEU A 354 3.99 1.86 12.33
C LEU A 354 5.04 2.97 12.28
N ALA A 355 5.75 3.24 13.38
CA ALA A 355 6.81 4.24 13.43
C ALA A 355 7.98 3.90 12.49
N HIS A 356 8.24 2.62 12.26
CA HIS A 356 9.24 2.15 11.30
C HIS A 356 8.84 2.48 9.85
N TYR A 357 7.59 2.18 9.46
CA TYR A 357 7.14 2.37 8.07
C TYR A 357 6.65 3.78 7.72
N TYR A 358 6.21 4.55 8.71
CA TYR A 358 5.65 5.89 8.51
C TYR A 358 6.50 6.95 9.23
N THR A 359 7.56 7.42 8.58
CA THR A 359 8.59 8.27 9.18
C THR A 359 8.01 9.55 9.79
N GLY A 360 8.20 9.74 11.10
CA GLY A 360 7.77 10.94 11.82
C GLY A 360 6.25 11.06 12.02
N ALA A 361 5.46 10.07 11.61
CA ALA A 361 4.04 10.01 11.96
C ALA A 361 3.86 9.67 13.44
N ARG A 362 2.81 10.19 14.05
CA ARG A 362 2.44 9.94 15.45
C ARG A 362 1.04 9.35 15.54
N LEU A 363 0.79 8.58 16.59
CA LEU A 363 -0.56 8.11 16.89
C LEU A 363 -1.42 9.27 17.41
N GLU A 364 -2.69 9.27 17.01
CA GLU A 364 -3.70 10.19 17.50
C GLU A 364 -5.07 9.49 17.57
N GLN A 365 -5.99 10.05 18.35
CA GLN A 365 -7.38 9.64 18.34
C GLN A 365 -8.16 10.35 17.23
N VAL A 366 -8.88 9.57 16.43
CA VAL A 366 -9.74 10.08 15.33
C VAL A 366 -10.78 11.07 15.84
N SER A 367 -11.22 10.95 17.09
CA SER A 367 -12.16 11.88 17.74
C SER A 367 -11.63 13.31 17.90
N LYS A 368 -10.30 13.50 17.82
CA LYS A 368 -9.68 14.84 17.82
C LYS A 368 -9.66 15.49 16.44
N LEU A 369 -9.95 14.73 15.38
CA LEU A 369 -10.11 15.31 14.06
C LEU A 369 -11.48 15.98 13.99
N ALA A 370 -11.51 17.21 13.49
CA ALA A 370 -12.74 17.81 13.00
C ALA A 370 -13.11 17.13 11.67
N ILE A 371 -13.68 15.92 11.74
CA ILE A 371 -14.32 15.30 10.58
C ILE A 371 -15.65 16.02 10.40
N PRO A 372 -15.92 16.63 9.23
CA PRO A 372 -17.18 17.32 8.99
C PRO A 372 -18.35 16.36 9.25
N SER A 373 -18.99 16.48 10.42
CA SER A 373 -20.15 15.69 10.80
C SER A 373 -21.29 16.06 9.87
N ASN A 374 -21.67 15.14 8.98
CA ASN A 374 -22.90 15.11 8.18
C ASN A 374 -23.68 16.44 8.11
N LYS A 375 -23.08 17.47 7.49
CA LYS A 375 -23.85 18.44 6.71
C LYS A 375 -23.75 18.00 5.26
N ARG A 376 -24.44 16.92 4.93
CA ARG A 376 -24.62 16.49 3.54
C ARG A 376 -26.13 16.24 3.36
N PRO A 377 -26.74 16.88 2.34
CA PRO A 377 -28.19 16.95 2.16
C PRO A 377 -28.86 15.59 1.98
#